data_AF-A0A0D2XMN9-F1
#
_entry.id   AF-A0A0D2XMN9-F1
#
_cell.length_a   1.000
_cell.length_b   1.000
_cell.length_c   1.000
_cell.angle_alpha   90.00
_cell.angle_beta   90.00
_cell.angle_gamma   90.00
#
_symmetry.space_group_name_H-M   'P 1'
#
loop_
_entity.id
_entity.type
_entity.pdbx_description
1 polymer ?
#
loop_
_entity_poly.entity_id
_entity_poly.type
_entity_poly.pdbx_seq_one_letter_code
_entity_poly.pdbx_strand_id
1 'polypeptide(L)' 'MSVESPPRFIYKIVPSPPSDPFPKEHPLSELDQNDGFVHLSTSTQVSAFR' A
#
# COMPACT_ATOMS: atom_id res chain seq x y z
N MET A 1 16.41 9.60 16.03
CA MET A 1 15.95 9.38 14.64
C MET A 1 15.50 10.71 14.11
N SER A 2 16.12 11.23 13.05
CA SER A 2 15.67 12.48 12.44
C SER A 2 14.23 12.28 11.95
N VAL A 3 13.32 13.14 12.39
CA VAL A 3 11.93 13.13 11.92
C VAL A 3 11.90 13.70 10.51
N GLU A 4 12.26 12.88 9.53
CA GLU A 4 11.90 13.19 8.15
C GLU A 4 10.38 13.35 8.10
N SER A 5 9.92 14.41 7.44
CA SER A 5 8.49 14.62 7.19
C SER A 5 7.90 13.37 6.52
N PRO A 6 6.68 12.95 6.92
CA PRO A 6 6.08 11.73 6.39
C PRO A 6 5.95 11.78 4.87
N PRO A 7 6.02 10.61 4.19
CA PRO A 7 5.95 10.57 2.74
C PRO A 7 4.61 11.12 2.26
N ARG A 8 4.65 11.96 1.21
CA ARG A 8 3.45 12.55 0.61
C ARG A 8 2.50 11.50 0.02
N PHE A 9 3.07 10.41 -0.51
CA PHE A 9 2.33 9.32 -1.11
C PHE A 9 2.79 8.00 -0.53
N ILE A 10 1.83 7.12 -0.29
CA ILE A 10 2.01 5.74 0.11
C ILE A 10 1.23 4.87 -0.87
N TYR A 11 1.76 3.70 -1.18
CA TYR A 11 1.26 2.83 -2.22
C TYR A 11 0.85 1.49 -1.62
N LYS A 12 -0.23 0.91 -2.15
CA LYS A 12 -0.61 -0.47 -1.91
C LYS A 12 -0.41 -1.26 -3.20
N ILE A 13 0.30 -2.37 -3.12
CA ILE A 13 0.47 -3.30 -4.24
C ILE A 13 -0.71 -4.27 -4.22
N VAL A 14 -1.43 -4.37 -5.34
CA VAL A 14 -2.62 -5.22 -5.52
C VAL A 14 -2.50 -6.02 -6.81
N PRO A 15 -3.06 -7.25 -6.88
CA PRO A 15 -2.89 -8.15 -8.03
C PRO A 15 -3.70 -7.73 -9.26
N SER A 16 -4.77 -6.95 -9.08
CA SER A 16 -5.65 -6.49 -10.16
C SER A 16 -5.99 -5.01 -9.96
N PRO A 17 -6.28 -4.27 -11.05
CA PRO A 17 -6.74 -2.88 -10.93
C PRO A 17 -8.08 -2.82 -10.16
N PRO A 18 -8.33 -1.73 -9.41
CA PRO A 18 -9.60 -1.52 -8.75
C PRO A 18 -10.74 -1.33 -9.77
N SER A 19 -11.95 -1.70 -9.37
CA SER A 19 -13.16 -1.49 -10.17
C SER A 19 -13.44 0.00 -10.43
N ASP A 20 -14.19 0.30 -11.49
CA ASP A 20 -14.68 1.63 -11.83
C ASP A 20 -16.21 1.70 -11.59
N PRO A 21 -16.73 2.65 -10.77
CA PRO A 21 -16.03 3.72 -10.07
C PRO A 21 -15.10 3.25 -8.98
N PHE A 22 -14.05 4.03 -8.72
CA PHE A 22 -13.04 3.70 -7.71
C PHE A 22 -13.71 3.43 -6.35
N PRO A 23 -13.44 2.28 -5.71
CA PRO A 23 -14.15 1.89 -4.51
C PRO A 23 -13.71 2.75 -3.32
N LYS A 24 -14.64 2.99 -2.39
CA LYS A 24 -14.34 3.71 -1.13
C LYS A 24 -13.41 2.91 -0.21
N GLU A 25 -13.51 1.59 -0.26
CA GLU A 25 -12.77 0.65 0.58
C GLU A 25 -12.19 -0.45 -0.30
N HIS A 26 -10.97 -0.89 0.01
CA HIS A 26 -10.34 -2.02 -0.66
C HIS A 26 -10.27 -3.19 0.32
N PRO A 27 -10.60 -4.42 -0.08
CA PRO A 27 -10.47 -5.58 0.79
C PRO A 27 -9.02 -5.79 1.23
N LEU A 28 -8.85 -6.30 2.46
CA LEU A 28 -7.54 -6.67 3.00
C LEU A 28 -6.97 -7.85 2.23
N SER A 29 -5.66 -7.81 1.93
CA SER A 29 -4.98 -8.99 1.41
C SER A 29 -4.86 -10.07 2.50
N GLU A 30 -4.60 -11.32 2.10
CA GLU A 30 -4.34 -12.40 3.07
C GLU A 30 -3.17 -12.07 4.00
N LEU A 31 -2.12 -11.43 3.48
CA LEU A 31 -0.97 -10.98 4.26
C LEU A 31 -1.37 -9.93 5.30
N ASP A 32 -2.18 -8.94 4.92
CA ASP A 32 -2.63 -7.90 5.86
C ASP A 32 -3.49 -8.50 6.98
N GLN A 33 -4.33 -9.48 6.66
CA GLN A 33 -5.17 -10.18 7.64
C GLN A 33 -4.34 -10.98 8.63
N ASN A 34 -3.32 -11.69 8.15
CA ASN A 34 -2.45 -12.52 9.00
C ASN A 34 -1.59 -11.68 9.95
N ASP A 35 -1.11 -10.53 9.49
CA ASP A 35 -0.19 -9.69 10.27
C ASP A 35 -0.90 -8.63 11.12
N GLY A 36 -2.19 -8.38 10.85
CA GLY A 36 -3.03 -7.46 11.62
C GLY A 36 -2.83 -5.98 11.29
N PHE A 37 -2.20 -5.67 10.16
CA PHE A 37 -2.05 -4.29 9.65
C PHE A 37 -1.98 -4.24 8.12
N VAL A 38 -2.24 -3.06 7.54
CA VAL A 38 -2.16 -2.87 6.08
C VAL A 38 -0.73 -2.58 5.66
N HIS A 39 -0.16 -3.46 4.84
CA HIS A 39 1.15 -3.27 4.24
C HIS A 39 1.09 -2.17 3.18
N LEU A 40 1.84 -1.10 3.42
CA LEU A 40 1.99 0.01 2.48
C LEU A 40 3.47 0.22 2.17
N SER A 41 3.75 0.84 1.04
CA SER A 41 5.11 1.08 0.56
C SER A 41 5.31 2.53 0.14
N THR A 42 6.53 3.03 0.27
CA THR A 42 6.97 4.28 -0.34
C THR A 42 7.32 4.03 -1.82
N SER A 43 7.47 5.10 -2.60
CA SER A 43 7.86 5.00 -4.02
C SER A 43 9.18 4.25 -4.22
N THR A 44 10.17 4.44 -3.32
CA THR A 44 11.47 3.78 -3.39
C THR A 44 11.37 2.28 -3.13
N GLN A 45 10.48 1.85 -2.23
CA GLN A 45 10.22 0.43 -1.96
C GLN A 45 9.50 -0.26 -3.12
N VAL A 46 8.55 0.43 -3.78
CA VAL A 46 7.86 -0.11 -4.97
C VAL A 46 8.82 -0.24 -6.15
N SER A 47 9.74 0.71 -6.32
CA SER A 47 10.72 0.70 -7.43
C SER A 47 11.65 -0.51 -7.38
N ALA A 48 11.91 -1.04 -6.18
CA ALA A 48 12.72 -2.24 -5.98
C ALA A 48 11.99 -3.55 -6.34
N PHE A 49 10.68 -3.51 -6.60
CA PHE A 49 9.87 -4.66 -7.01
C PHE A 49 9.87 -4.88 -8.54
N ARG A 50 10.96 -4.49 -9.23
CA ARG A 50 11.15 -4.76 -10.66
C ARG A 50 11.98 -6.02 -10.90
#